data_AF-H9FIG3-F1
#
_entry.id   AF-H9FIG3-F1
#
_cell.length_a   1.000
_cell.length_b   1.000
_cell.length_c   1.000
_cell.angle_alpha   90.00
_cell.angle_beta   90.00
_cell.angle_gamma   90.00
#
_symmetry.space_group_name_H-M   'P 1'
#
loop_
_entity.id
_entity.type
_entity.pdbx_description
1 polymer ?
#
loop_
_entity_poly.entity_id
_entity_poly.type
_entity_poly.pdbx_seq_one_letter_code
_entity_poly.pdbx_strand_id
1 'polypeptide(L)'
;RCIHGPTGSRCTPTCAPRNATSVDSGAPGGAAPGGPGFRAFLCPLICHNGGVCVKPDRCLCPPDFAGKFCQLHSSGARPPAPAIPGLTRSVYTMPLANHRDDEHGVASMVSVHVEHPPEASVVVHQVERVSGPWEEADAEAVARAEAAARAE
;
A
#
# COMPACT_ATOMS: atom_id res chain seq x y z
N ARG A 1 6.12 -9.02 41.70
CA ARG A 1 6.45 -9.24 43.13
C ARG A 1 5.28 -9.96 43.80
N CYS A 2 5.52 -10.99 44.61
CA CYS A 2 4.46 -11.78 45.25
C CYS A 2 4.50 -11.63 46.77
N ILE A 3 3.33 -11.60 47.40
CA ILE A 3 3.16 -11.54 48.85
C ILE A 3 2.29 -12.73 49.25
N HIS A 4 2.77 -13.56 50.18
CA HIS A 4 2.02 -14.69 50.70
C HIS A 4 1.28 -14.28 51.98
N GLY A 5 -0.04 -14.44 51.97
CA GLY A 5 -0.89 -14.20 53.13
C GLY A 5 -1.68 -15.45 53.53
N PRO A 6 -2.32 -15.45 54.71
CA PRO A 6 -3.10 -16.57 55.23
C PRO A 6 -4.33 -16.92 54.37
N THR A 7 -4.78 -16.00 53.52
CA THR A 7 -5.87 -16.19 52.55
C THR A 7 -5.37 -16.52 51.14
N GLY A 8 -4.07 -16.84 50.97
CA GLY A 8 -3.46 -17.18 49.69
C GLY A 8 -2.38 -16.19 49.21
N SER A 9 -1.70 -16.56 48.14
CA SER A 9 -0.63 -15.76 47.53
C SER A 9 -1.18 -14.74 46.55
N ARG A 10 -0.87 -13.45 46.74
CA ARG A 10 -1.23 -12.38 45.81
C ARG A 10 0.02 -11.88 45.10
N CYS A 11 0.06 -12.08 43.79
CA CYS A 11 1.17 -11.72 42.93
C CYS A 11 0.81 -10.54 42.03
N THR A 12 1.67 -9.53 41.97
CA THR A 12 1.64 -8.49 40.93
C THR A 12 2.66 -8.83 39.85
N PRO A 13 2.23 -9.06 38.59
CA PRO A 13 3.15 -9.19 37.47
C PRO A 13 3.77 -7.82 37.18
N THR A 14 5.10 -7.75 37.23
CA THR A 14 5.87 -6.57 36.80
C THR A 14 6.62 -6.96 35.55
N CYS A 15 6.08 -6.61 34.38
CA CYS A 15 6.76 -6.78 33.11
C CYS A 15 7.41 -5.44 32.72
N ALA A 16 8.73 -5.46 32.46
CA ALA A 16 9.39 -4.33 31.83
C ALA A 16 9.04 -4.34 30.33
N PRO A 17 8.73 -3.18 29.71
CA PRO A 17 8.47 -3.10 28.29
C PRO A 17 9.73 -3.50 27.53
N ARG A 18 9.68 -4.65 26.85
CA ARG A 18 10.61 -4.99 25.77
C ARG A 18 9.78 -5.38 24.56
N ASN A 19 10.29 -4.99 23.39
CA ASN A 19 9.81 -5.24 22.03
C ASN A 19 8.42 -5.91 21.94
N ALA A 20 7.40 -5.10 21.68
CA ALA A 20 6.00 -5.42 21.93
C ALA A 20 5.53 -6.68 21.17
N THR A 21 5.12 -7.70 21.92
CA THR A 21 4.29 -8.81 21.43
C THR A 21 2.86 -8.28 21.22
N SER A 22 2.38 -8.23 19.98
CA SER A 22 0.98 -7.86 19.73
C SER A 22 0.07 -9.01 20.16
N VAL A 23 -0.84 -8.73 21.09
CA VAL A 23 -1.82 -9.69 21.60
C VAL A 23 -3.09 -9.52 20.77
N ASP A 24 -3.35 -10.46 19.86
CA ASP A 24 -4.63 -10.49 19.16
C ASP A 24 -5.69 -11.09 20.07
N SER A 25 -6.79 -10.37 20.28
CA SER A 25 -7.97 -10.87 20.97
C SER A 25 -8.87 -11.56 19.96
N GLY A 26 -8.49 -12.75 19.50
CA GLY A 26 -9.19 -13.49 18.44
C GLY A 26 -9.63 -14.90 18.87
N ALA A 27 -10.96 -15.09 18.92
CA ALA A 27 -11.83 -16.29 18.80
C ALA A 27 -11.35 -17.71 19.24
N PRO A 28 -12.27 -18.58 19.72
CA PRO A 28 -11.93 -19.75 20.52
C PRO A 28 -11.42 -20.89 19.63
N GLY A 29 -10.13 -21.22 19.73
CA GLY A 29 -9.61 -22.30 18.91
C GLY A 29 -8.13 -22.54 19.10
N GLY A 30 -7.76 -23.07 20.26
CA GLY A 30 -6.60 -23.93 20.42
C GLY A 30 -5.55 -23.45 21.41
N ALA A 31 -5.07 -24.44 22.15
CA ALA A 31 -4.49 -24.32 23.47
C ALA A 31 -3.04 -23.85 23.47
N ALA A 32 -2.77 -22.83 24.28
CA ALA A 32 -1.51 -22.66 25.01
C ALA A 32 -1.84 -22.72 26.52
N PRO A 33 -0.95 -23.23 27.37
CA PRO A 33 -1.25 -23.49 28.78
C PRO A 33 -1.19 -22.18 29.58
N GLY A 34 -2.34 -21.50 29.70
CA GLY A 34 -2.44 -20.27 30.51
C GLY A 34 -3.77 -19.51 30.37
N GLY A 35 -4.90 -20.20 30.38
CA GLY A 35 -6.22 -19.56 30.42
C GLY A 35 -6.85 -19.28 29.05
N PRO A 36 -8.20 -19.20 28.99
CA PRO A 36 -8.93 -19.15 27.73
C PRO A 36 -8.75 -17.79 27.05
N GLY A 37 -8.23 -17.80 25.81
CA GLY A 37 -8.31 -16.63 24.92
C GLY A 37 -6.99 -15.94 24.56
N PHE A 38 -5.82 -16.42 25.02
CA PHE A 38 -4.55 -15.86 24.59
C PHE A 38 -3.76 -16.87 23.74
N ARG A 39 -3.56 -16.56 22.47
CA ARG A 39 -2.57 -17.25 21.62
C ARG A 39 -1.39 -16.31 21.47
N ALA A 40 -0.39 -16.50 22.31
CA ALA A 40 0.89 -15.82 22.16
C ALA A 40 1.62 -16.43 20.96
N PHE A 41 1.81 -15.65 19.91
CA PHE A 41 2.69 -16.02 18.81
C PHE A 41 4.00 -15.24 18.96
N LEU A 42 5.11 -15.95 18.82
CA LEU A 42 6.40 -15.29 18.65
C LEU A 42 6.48 -14.80 17.21
N CYS A 43 6.84 -13.53 17.05
CA CYS A 43 7.14 -12.98 15.74
C CYS A 43 8.64 -13.11 15.47
N PRO A 44 9.08 -14.10 14.67
CA PRO A 44 10.49 -14.23 14.29
C PRO A 44 10.95 -13.08 13.38
N LEU A 45 10.01 -12.29 12.87
CA LEU A 45 10.22 -11.24 11.89
C LEU A 45 10.32 -9.85 12.52
N ILE A 46 11.27 -9.05 12.06
CA ILE A 46 11.44 -7.66 12.50
C ILE A 46 10.70 -6.74 11.54
N CYS A 47 9.72 -5.97 12.04
CA CYS A 47 9.08 -4.89 11.31
C CYS A 47 9.84 -3.57 11.53
N HIS A 48 10.17 -2.85 10.46
CA HIS A 48 10.83 -1.55 10.48
C HIS A 48 9.81 -0.39 10.50
N ASN A 49 10.31 0.84 10.68
CA ASN A 49 9.55 2.08 10.52
C ASN A 49 8.24 2.16 11.32
N GLY A 50 8.22 1.57 12.52
CA GLY A 50 7.04 1.57 13.40
C GLY A 50 5.96 0.57 13.01
N GLY A 51 6.24 -0.39 12.11
CA GLY A 51 5.32 -1.47 11.78
C GLY A 51 5.08 -2.44 12.96
N VAL A 52 3.86 -2.96 13.06
CA VAL A 52 3.46 -3.90 14.12
C VAL A 52 3.37 -5.31 13.55
N CYS A 53 4.06 -6.26 14.17
CA CYS A 53 3.91 -7.66 13.78
C CYS A 53 2.55 -8.20 14.26
N VAL A 54 1.75 -8.68 13.31
CA VAL A 54 0.40 -9.23 13.57
C VAL A 54 0.32 -10.74 13.39
N LYS A 55 1.26 -11.33 12.63
CA LYS A 55 1.42 -12.79 12.43
C LYS A 55 2.90 -13.11 12.20
N PRO A 56 3.34 -14.37 12.36
CA PRO A 56 4.75 -14.75 12.23
C PRO A 56 5.45 -14.25 10.96
N ASP A 57 4.72 -14.11 9.85
CA ASP A 57 5.23 -13.67 8.55
C ASP A 57 4.61 -12.35 8.04
N ARG A 58 3.93 -11.58 8.91
CA ARG A 58 3.18 -10.39 8.48
C ARG A 58 3.33 -9.21 9.43
N CYS A 59 3.83 -8.12 8.88
CA CYS A 59 3.81 -6.79 9.49
C CYS A 59 2.59 -5.98 9.03
N LEU A 60 2.05 -5.16 9.93
CA LEU A 60 1.10 -4.09 9.64
C LEU A 60 1.90 -2.79 9.59
N CYS A 61 1.96 -2.17 8.41
CA CYS A 61 2.79 -0.99 8.17
C CYS A 61 2.00 0.32 8.34
N PRO A 62 2.65 1.39 8.82
CA PRO A 62 2.09 2.74 8.77
C PRO A 62 1.85 3.20 7.32
N PRO A 63 0.98 4.21 7.09
CA PRO A 63 0.53 4.62 5.75
C PRO A 63 1.66 5.03 4.79
N ASP A 64 2.78 5.52 5.33
CA ASP A 64 3.96 5.94 4.57
C ASP A 64 4.97 4.82 4.34
N PHE A 65 4.67 3.57 4.72
CA PHE A 65 5.58 2.45 4.61
C PHE A 65 4.92 1.16 4.07
N ALA A 66 5.68 0.38 3.31
CA ALA A 66 5.25 -0.82 2.63
C ALA A 66 6.35 -1.91 2.62
N GLY A 67 5.99 -3.10 2.13
CA GLY A 67 6.88 -4.28 2.10
C GLY A 67 6.68 -5.22 3.29
N LYS A 68 7.23 -6.43 3.21
CA LYS A 68 7.04 -7.50 4.23
C LYS A 68 7.48 -7.04 5.64
N PHE A 69 8.49 -6.17 5.70
CA PHE A 69 9.04 -5.62 6.94
C PHE A 69 8.82 -4.12 7.07
N CYS A 70 7.91 -3.53 6.28
CA CYS A 70 7.70 -2.08 6.25
C CYS A 70 8.97 -1.28 5.92
N GLN A 71 9.88 -1.86 5.13
CA GLN A 71 11.18 -1.27 4.80
C GLN A 71 11.14 -0.28 3.62
N LEU A 72 10.05 -0.26 2.86
CA LEU A 72 9.88 0.60 1.68
C LEU A 72 9.03 1.81 2.06
N HIS A 73 9.35 2.99 1.53
CA HIS A 73 8.48 4.17 1.69
C HIS A 73 7.29 4.04 0.72
N SER A 74 6.09 4.11 1.25
CA SER A 74 4.85 4.28 0.49
C SER A 74 4.75 5.75 0.09
N SER A 75 5.57 6.19 -0.87
CA SER A 75 5.56 7.55 -1.42
C SER A 75 4.30 7.85 -2.25
N GLY A 76 3.13 7.38 -1.80
CA GLY A 76 1.85 7.46 -2.49
C GLY A 76 0.66 7.81 -1.60
N ALA A 77 0.82 8.03 -0.29
CA ALA A 77 -0.26 8.48 0.56
C ALA A 77 -0.45 10.01 0.51
N ARG A 78 -0.54 10.59 -0.70
CA ARG A 78 -1.23 11.88 -0.84
C ARG A 78 -2.72 11.54 -0.69
N PRO A 79 -3.48 12.19 0.21
CA PRO A 79 -4.91 11.95 0.28
C PRO A 79 -5.48 12.16 -1.13
N PRO A 80 -6.18 11.16 -1.70
CA PRO A 80 -6.75 11.33 -3.02
C PRO A 80 -7.70 12.53 -2.96
N ALA A 81 -7.62 13.39 -3.98
CA ALA A 81 -8.71 14.30 -4.29
C ALA A 81 -10.03 13.51 -4.27
N PRO A 82 -11.15 14.12 -3.85
CA PRO A 82 -12.41 13.41 -3.66
C PRO A 82 -12.70 12.52 -4.88
N ALA A 83 -12.68 11.20 -4.65
CA ALA A 83 -12.99 10.22 -5.67
C ALA A 83 -14.42 10.48 -6.14
N ILE A 84 -14.60 10.67 -7.44
CA ILE A 84 -15.92 10.61 -8.03
C ILE A 84 -16.47 9.20 -7.71
N PRO A 85 -17.65 9.07 -7.08
CA PRO A 85 -18.15 7.76 -6.66
C PRO A 85 -18.26 6.82 -7.88
N GLY A 86 -17.52 5.72 -7.86
CA GLY A 86 -17.61 4.65 -8.86
C GLY A 86 -16.41 4.50 -9.80
N LEU A 87 -15.38 5.37 -9.72
CA LEU A 87 -14.21 5.27 -10.60
C LEU A 87 -12.90 5.24 -9.79
N THR A 88 -12.05 4.26 -10.11
CA THR A 88 -10.71 4.09 -9.53
C THR A 88 -9.68 4.64 -10.51
N ARG A 89 -8.69 5.40 -10.03
CA ARG A 89 -7.58 5.88 -10.84
C ARG A 89 -6.31 5.11 -10.49
N SER A 90 -5.78 4.36 -11.45
CA SER A 90 -4.51 3.63 -11.33
C SER A 90 -3.41 4.30 -12.17
N VAL A 91 -2.17 4.22 -11.70
CA VAL A 91 -0.99 4.77 -12.38
C VAL A 91 0.03 3.67 -12.58
N TYR A 92 0.36 3.38 -13.84
CA TYR A 92 1.34 2.36 -14.24
C TYR A 92 2.60 3.01 -14.77
N THR A 93 3.74 2.77 -14.12
CA THR A 93 5.03 3.31 -14.57
C THR A 93 5.80 2.21 -15.29
N MET A 94 6.06 2.36 -16.58
CA MET A 94 6.68 1.33 -17.42
C MET A 94 7.78 1.91 -18.32
N PRO A 95 8.82 1.13 -18.66
CA PRO A 95 9.85 1.55 -19.60
C PRO A 95 9.32 1.51 -21.04
N LEU A 96 9.82 2.41 -21.88
CA LEU A 96 9.54 2.36 -23.31
C LEU A 96 10.32 1.23 -24.00
N ALA A 97 9.63 0.42 -24.80
CA ALA A 97 10.21 -0.70 -25.51
C ALA A 97 11.22 -0.28 -26.58
N ASN A 98 10.98 0.86 -27.25
CA ASN A 98 11.87 1.42 -28.27
C ASN A 98 12.75 2.56 -27.71
N HIS A 99 13.19 2.40 -26.46
CA HIS A 99 14.12 3.35 -25.86
C HIS A 99 15.50 3.23 -26.52
N ARG A 100 16.05 4.37 -26.97
CA ARG A 100 17.43 4.46 -27.47
C ARG A 100 18.28 5.16 -26.42
N ASP A 101 19.18 4.41 -25.80
CA ASP A 101 20.05 4.88 -24.71
C ASP A 101 20.91 6.08 -25.12
N ASP A 102 21.31 6.14 -26.40
CA ASP A 102 22.12 7.23 -26.96
C ASP A 102 21.40 8.59 -27.05
N GLU A 103 20.06 8.60 -27.05
CA GLU A 103 19.25 9.82 -27.26
C GLU A 103 18.40 10.20 -26.03
N HIS A 104 17.98 9.22 -25.22
CA HIS A 104 16.99 9.41 -24.15
C HIS A 104 17.51 9.10 -22.73
N GLY A 105 18.78 8.69 -22.56
CA GLY A 105 19.42 8.55 -21.24
C GLY A 105 19.06 7.28 -20.47
N VAL A 106 18.97 7.34 -19.14
CA VAL A 106 18.87 6.16 -18.25
C VAL A 106 17.41 5.71 -18.13
N ALA A 107 16.92 4.98 -19.13
CA ALA A 107 15.56 4.44 -19.28
C ALA A 107 14.44 5.50 -19.29
N SER A 108 13.93 5.82 -20.48
CA SER A 108 12.70 6.62 -20.63
C SER A 108 11.50 5.85 -20.05
N MET A 109 11.10 6.23 -18.84
CA MET A 109 9.92 5.73 -18.14
C MET A 109 8.69 6.59 -18.51
N VAL A 110 7.53 5.94 -18.65
CA VAL A 110 6.24 6.62 -18.86
C VAL A 110 5.23 6.21 -17.79
N SER A 111 4.43 7.16 -17.33
CA SER A 111 3.34 6.96 -16.38
C SER A 111 1.98 6.97 -17.09
N VAL A 112 1.36 5.80 -17.24
CA VAL A 112 0.03 5.65 -17.82
C VAL A 112 -1.01 5.81 -16.71
N HIS A 113 -1.90 6.79 -16.87
CA HIS A 113 -3.01 7.02 -15.95
C HIS A 113 -4.26 6.35 -16.52
N VAL A 114 -4.87 5.44 -15.75
CA VAL A 114 -6.07 4.72 -16.18
C VAL A 114 -7.19 4.96 -15.17
N GLU A 115 -8.33 5.39 -15.66
CA GLU A 115 -9.56 5.44 -14.89
C GLU A 115 -10.43 4.23 -15.24
N HIS A 116 -10.83 3.46 -14.24
CA HIS A 116 -11.59 2.23 -14.42
C HIS A 116 -12.52 1.96 -13.24
N PRO A 117 -13.66 1.26 -13.45
CA PRO A 117 -14.52 0.83 -12.36
C PRO A 117 -13.78 -0.14 -11.42
N PRO A 118 -14.18 -0.23 -10.14
CA PRO A 118 -13.48 -1.01 -9.12
C PRO A 118 -13.47 -2.52 -9.40
N GLU A 119 -14.44 -3.03 -10.16
CA GLU A 119 -14.52 -4.44 -10.58
C GLU A 119 -13.67 -4.78 -11.82
N ALA A 120 -13.16 -3.78 -12.55
CA ALA A 120 -12.37 -4.02 -13.76
C ALA A 120 -10.89 -4.26 -13.44
N SER A 121 -10.30 -5.24 -14.11
CA SER A 121 -8.84 -5.45 -14.12
C SER A 121 -8.23 -4.77 -15.34
N VAL A 122 -7.14 -4.03 -15.12
CA VAL A 122 -6.43 -3.30 -16.17
C VAL A 122 -5.09 -3.98 -16.44
N VAL A 123 -4.81 -4.27 -17.71
CA VAL A 123 -3.53 -4.83 -18.17
C VAL A 123 -2.96 -3.92 -19.23
N VAL A 124 -1.86 -3.24 -18.90
CA VAL A 124 -1.11 -2.40 -19.84
C VAL A 124 0.02 -3.23 -20.46
N HIS A 125 0.05 -3.31 -21.79
CA HIS A 125 1.11 -4.00 -22.53
C HIS A 125 2.36 -3.11 -22.65
N GLN A 126 3.41 -3.62 -23.28
CA GLN A 126 4.61 -2.83 -23.56
C GLN A 126 4.27 -1.59 -24.40
N VAL A 127 4.86 -0.46 -24.03
CA VAL A 127 4.58 0.85 -24.63
C VAL A 127 5.75 1.31 -25.48
N GLU A 128 5.47 1.83 -26.66
CA GLU A 128 6.47 2.32 -27.62
C GLU A 128 6.23 3.80 -27.93
N ARG A 129 7.32 4.54 -28.17
CA ARG A 129 7.22 5.91 -28.68
C ARG A 129 6.82 5.86 -30.14
N VAL A 130 5.63 6.33 -30.46
CA VAL A 130 5.25 6.45 -31.87
C VAL A 130 5.78 7.78 -32.41
N SER A 131 6.65 7.70 -33.41
CA SER A 131 7.19 8.88 -34.09
C SER A 131 6.21 9.31 -35.20
N GLY A 132 5.61 10.48 -35.05
CA GLY A 132 4.70 11.09 -36.04
C GLY A 132 4.18 12.43 -35.51
N PRO A 133 3.50 13.25 -36.34
CA PRO A 133 2.74 14.39 -35.84
C PRO A 133 1.52 13.87 -35.10
N TRP A 134 1.72 13.40 -33.88
CA TRP A 134 0.70 13.50 -32.85
C TRP A 134 0.73 14.99 -32.52
N GLU A 135 0.03 15.79 -33.34
CA GLU A 135 -0.37 17.12 -32.89
C GLU A 135 -1.05 16.86 -31.56
N GLU A 136 -0.33 17.15 -30.48
CA GLU A 136 -0.91 17.40 -29.17
C GLU A 136 -2.07 18.32 -29.46
N ALA A 137 -3.28 17.74 -29.45
CA ALA A 137 -4.45 18.39 -30.00
C ALA A 137 -4.54 19.75 -29.32
N ASP A 138 -4.17 20.78 -30.07
CA ASP A 138 -4.05 22.13 -29.58
C ASP A 138 -5.40 22.42 -28.93
N ALA A 139 -5.40 22.59 -27.61
CA ALA A 139 -6.65 22.63 -26.84
C ALA A 139 -7.59 23.72 -27.38
N GLU A 140 -7.03 24.73 -28.05
CA GLU A 140 -7.73 25.81 -28.73
C GLU A 140 -8.33 25.37 -30.09
N ALA A 141 -7.66 24.52 -30.87
CA ALA A 141 -8.23 23.88 -32.07
C ALA A 141 -9.42 22.96 -31.76
N VAL A 142 -9.34 22.18 -30.67
CA VAL A 142 -10.45 21.32 -30.20
C VAL A 142 -11.64 22.15 -29.74
N ALA A 143 -11.39 23.20 -28.94
CA ALA A 143 -12.44 24.11 -28.47
C ALA A 143 -13.14 24.84 -29.64
N ARG A 144 -12.41 25.18 -30.70
CA ARG A 144 -12.97 25.83 -31.89
C ARG A 144 -13.86 24.90 -32.72
N ALA A 145 -13.48 23.62 -32.83
CA ALA A 145 -14.28 22.61 -33.51
C ALA A 145 -15.58 22.28 -32.73
N GLU A 146 -15.52 22.19 -31.40
CA GLU A 146 -16.71 21.99 -30.56
C GLU A 146 -17.66 23.20 -30.58
N ALA A 147 -17.14 24.43 -30.65
CA ALA A 147 -17.95 25.63 -30.77
C ALA A 147 -18.70 25.70 -32.12
N ALA A 148 -18.06 25.26 -33.22
CA ALA A 148 -18.70 25.19 -34.53
C ALA A 148 -19.84 24.15 -34.58
N ALA A 149 -19.65 22.99 -33.94
CA ALA A 149 -20.67 21.94 -33.90
C ALA A 149 -21.91 22.29 -33.05
N ARG A 150 -21.84 23.32 -32.18
CA ARG A 150 -22.97 23.79 -31.35
C ARG A 150 -23.75 24.94 -32.00
N ALA A 151 -23.29 25.45 -33.13
CA ALA A 151 -23.91 26.56 -33.85
C ALA A 151 -24.83 26.10 -35.00
N GLU A 152 -24.92 24.79 -35.26
CA GLU A 152 -25.88 24.16 -36.17
C GLU A 152 -27.09 23.58 -35.44
#